data_AF-A0A8J3I5Q9-F1
#
_entry.id   AF-A0A8J3I5Q9-F1
#
_cell.length_a   1.000
_cell.length_b   1.000
_cell.length_c   1.000
_cell.angle_alpha   90.00
_cell.angle_beta   90.00
_cell.angle_gamma   90.00
#
_symmetry.space_group_name_H-M   'P 1'
#
loop_
_entity.id
_entity.type
_entity.pdbx_description
1 polymer ?
#
loop_
_entity_poly.entity_id
_entity_poly.type
_entity_poly.pdbx_seq_one_letter_code
_entity_poly.pdbx_strand_id
1 'polypeptide(L)'
;MRFDAMKTLTIGLASPDMIRQWSHGEVQKPETINYQTQQPEEDGLFCQRIFGPTRDWSCACGKYQRIRTPGVICKHCGVALAPASVRRSRMGHIELAVPIAHPWYVRNHTIERLLGLTSRQLRALLDYQCYLVLSINEEKCGKSTLPEKASEQERTLHRLLLTLKPGDLLEAEHYHAHASRFPDHVYMKTGAEAVCNLLQSLDLDALAGQLREALQSSETQDPKVLKRLHVVEAFRASGQNPAWMILSALPVLPPELRPVLLLDGGRIASSDLNDLYCRVLHRNTRLHHFLQHHAQKPCSIMSAAYSKKPAPPFSIMRMHTNSSLLHTTTR
;
A
#
# COMPACT_ATOMS: atom_id res chain seq x y z
N MET A 1 -10.53 -23.41 -23.78
CA MET A 1 -9.07 -23.62 -23.63
C MET A 1 -8.86 -25.08 -23.25
N ARG A 2 -8.09 -25.85 -24.02
CA ARG A 2 -7.69 -27.22 -23.68
C ARG A 2 -6.62 -27.15 -22.57
N PHE A 3 -6.85 -27.79 -21.44
CA PHE A 3 -5.94 -27.77 -20.29
C PHE A 3 -4.63 -28.56 -20.53
N ASP A 4 -4.59 -29.40 -21.57
CA ASP A 4 -3.48 -30.32 -21.85
C ASP A 4 -2.17 -29.65 -22.35
N ALA A 5 -2.14 -28.32 -22.51
CA ALA A 5 -0.98 -27.60 -23.04
C ALA A 5 -0.14 -26.83 -21.99
N MET A 6 -0.60 -26.73 -20.73
CA MET A 6 0.11 -25.96 -19.71
C MET A 6 1.15 -26.83 -18.98
N LYS A 7 2.44 -26.50 -19.14
CA LYS A 7 3.56 -27.23 -18.51
C LYS A 7 3.79 -26.86 -17.04
N THR A 8 3.60 -25.60 -16.67
CA THR A 8 3.78 -25.10 -15.30
C THR A 8 2.79 -23.98 -15.00
N LEU A 9 2.36 -23.90 -13.73
CA LEU A 9 1.55 -22.82 -13.20
C LEU A 9 2.36 -22.10 -12.11
N THR A 10 2.62 -20.82 -12.29
CA THR A 10 3.37 -19.99 -11.34
C THR A 10 2.43 -19.02 -10.63
N ILE A 11 2.62 -18.85 -9.33
CA ILE A 11 1.87 -17.89 -8.50
C ILE A 11 2.87 -16.88 -7.94
N GLY A 12 2.48 -15.62 -7.89
CA GLY A 12 3.33 -14.55 -7.40
C GLY A 12 2.55 -13.37 -6.83
N LEU A 13 3.26 -12.46 -6.18
CA LEU A 13 2.73 -11.18 -5.76
C LEU A 13 2.38 -10.31 -6.97
N ALA A 14 1.21 -9.68 -6.94
CA ALA A 14 0.82 -8.70 -7.93
C ALA A 14 1.36 -7.32 -7.55
N SER A 15 2.15 -6.71 -8.44
CA SER A 15 2.56 -5.32 -8.26
C SER A 15 1.38 -4.37 -8.50
N PRO A 16 1.39 -3.15 -7.93
CA PRO A 16 0.37 -2.14 -8.23
C PRO A 16 0.23 -1.86 -9.74
N ASP A 17 1.35 -1.84 -10.46
CA ASP A 17 1.36 -1.59 -11.91
C ASP A 17 0.75 -2.76 -12.70
N MET A 18 0.98 -4.00 -12.24
CA MET A 18 0.36 -5.19 -12.83
C MET A 18 -1.16 -5.18 -12.64
N ILE A 19 -1.64 -4.73 -11.47
CA ILE A 19 -3.09 -4.57 -11.20
C ILE A 19 -3.69 -3.53 -12.16
N ARG A 20 -3.00 -2.41 -12.39
CA ARG A 20 -3.43 -1.39 -13.35
C ARG A 20 -3.44 -1.92 -14.79
N GLN A 21 -2.46 -2.76 -15.16
CA GLN A 21 -2.38 -3.38 -16.48
C GLN A 21 -3.54 -4.35 -16.76
N TRP A 22 -4.01 -5.10 -15.75
CA TRP A 22 -5.19 -5.97 -15.88
C TRP A 22 -6.49 -5.20 -15.97
N SER A 23 -6.49 -3.97 -15.44
CA SER A 23 -7.69 -3.18 -15.33
C SER A 23 -8.09 -2.53 -16.65
N HIS A 24 -9.39 -2.52 -16.91
CA HIS A 24 -9.99 -1.82 -18.04
C HIS A 24 -10.54 -0.43 -17.66
N GLY A 25 -10.37 -0.02 -16.41
CA GLY A 25 -10.81 1.27 -15.90
C GLY A 25 -10.93 1.30 -14.37
N GLU A 26 -10.87 2.52 -13.84
CA GLU A 26 -11.04 2.80 -12.42
C GLU A 26 -12.52 2.86 -12.04
N VAL A 27 -12.90 2.20 -10.94
CA VAL A 27 -14.22 2.32 -10.33
C VAL A 27 -14.15 3.41 -9.27
N GLN A 28 -14.86 4.52 -9.50
CA GLN A 28 -14.85 5.68 -8.60
C GLN A 28 -16.11 5.72 -7.73
N LYS A 29 -17.24 5.31 -8.29
CA LYS A 29 -18.53 5.42 -7.62
C LYS A 29 -18.95 4.11 -6.94
N PRO A 30 -19.56 4.19 -5.74
CA PRO A 30 -20.04 3.02 -5.01
C PRO A 30 -21.37 2.47 -5.57
N GLU A 31 -22.08 3.22 -6.41
CA GLU A 31 -23.39 2.81 -6.91
C GLU A 31 -23.29 1.57 -7.82
N THR A 32 -24.35 0.75 -7.80
CA THR A 32 -24.41 -0.52 -8.54
C THR A 32 -25.28 -0.39 -9.80
N ILE A 33 -26.60 -0.44 -9.63
CA ILE A 33 -27.60 -0.31 -10.68
C ILE A 33 -28.68 0.68 -10.22
N ASN A 34 -29.23 1.43 -11.17
CA ASN A 34 -30.35 2.29 -10.90
C ASN A 34 -31.62 1.46 -10.67
N TYR A 35 -32.38 1.74 -9.62
CA TYR A 35 -33.58 0.99 -9.27
C TYR A 35 -34.74 1.19 -10.26
N GLN A 36 -34.80 2.34 -10.94
CA GLN A 36 -35.88 2.65 -11.90
C GLN A 36 -35.57 2.11 -13.29
N THR A 37 -34.39 2.46 -13.83
CA THR A 37 -34.03 2.12 -15.21
C THR A 37 -33.45 0.72 -15.34
N GLN A 38 -33.08 0.08 -14.21
CA GLN A 38 -32.35 -1.19 -14.15
C GLN A 38 -31.02 -1.15 -14.93
N GLN A 39 -30.54 0.05 -15.27
CA GLN A 39 -29.29 0.25 -15.97
C GLN A 39 -28.15 0.42 -14.96
N PRO A 40 -26.96 -0.13 -15.23
CA PRO A 40 -25.77 0.15 -14.44
C PRO A 40 -25.42 1.63 -14.47
N GLU A 41 -25.05 2.16 -13.31
CA GLU A 41 -24.56 3.53 -13.20
C GLU A 41 -23.18 3.71 -13.85
N GLU A 42 -22.90 4.92 -14.32
CA GLU A 42 -21.61 5.28 -14.90
C GLU A 42 -20.52 5.37 -13.81
N ASP A 43 -19.35 4.79 -14.08
CA ASP A 43 -18.20 4.67 -13.17
C ASP A 43 -18.48 3.94 -11.85
N GLY A 44 -19.64 3.28 -11.76
CA GLY A 44 -20.03 2.41 -10.66
C GLY A 44 -19.49 0.98 -10.78
N LEU A 45 -19.86 0.14 -9.81
CA LEU A 45 -19.39 -1.24 -9.72
C LEU A 45 -19.82 -2.13 -10.89
N PHE A 46 -20.84 -1.75 -11.66
CA PHE A 46 -21.33 -2.50 -12.82
C PHE A 46 -21.16 -1.76 -14.15
N CYS A 47 -20.36 -0.68 -14.15
CA CYS A 47 -20.18 0.21 -15.28
C CYS A 47 -19.86 -0.54 -16.58
N GLN A 48 -20.64 -0.25 -17.63
CA GLN A 48 -20.48 -0.89 -18.94
C GLN A 48 -19.20 -0.46 -19.66
N ARG A 49 -18.69 0.74 -19.37
CA ARG A 49 -17.46 1.29 -19.95
C ARG A 49 -16.24 0.45 -19.54
N ILE A 50 -16.19 0.06 -18.26
CA ILE A 50 -15.08 -0.69 -17.66
C ILE A 50 -15.21 -2.19 -17.96
N PHE A 51 -16.32 -2.78 -17.53
CA PHE A 51 -16.49 -4.24 -17.56
C PHE A 51 -17.01 -4.79 -18.90
N GLY A 52 -17.55 -3.91 -19.75
CA GLY A 52 -18.18 -4.30 -21.02
C GLY A 52 -19.72 -4.26 -20.98
N PRO A 53 -20.37 -4.48 -22.13
CA PRO A 53 -21.80 -4.24 -22.30
C PRO A 53 -22.66 -5.33 -21.64
N THR A 54 -23.83 -4.95 -21.12
CA THR A 54 -24.79 -5.88 -20.49
C THR A 54 -25.48 -6.79 -21.50
N ARG A 55 -25.79 -6.29 -22.69
CA ARG A 55 -26.33 -7.09 -23.80
C ARG A 55 -25.31 -7.17 -24.93
N ASP A 56 -25.27 -8.31 -25.60
CA ASP A 56 -24.31 -8.56 -26.68
C ASP A 56 -24.35 -7.48 -27.75
N TRP A 57 -23.18 -6.94 -28.09
CA TRP A 57 -23.01 -6.00 -29.21
C TRP A 57 -23.90 -4.75 -29.11
N SER A 58 -24.15 -4.27 -27.89
CA SER A 58 -24.94 -3.08 -27.62
C SER A 58 -24.20 -2.11 -26.69
N CYS A 59 -24.36 -0.81 -26.89
CA CYS A 59 -23.87 0.20 -25.95
C CYS A 59 -25.00 0.68 -25.02
N ALA A 60 -24.64 1.20 -23.84
CA ALA A 60 -25.55 1.78 -22.85
C ALA A 60 -26.56 2.80 -23.42
N CYS A 61 -26.12 3.72 -24.30
CA CYS A 61 -27.00 4.75 -24.86
C CYS A 61 -27.95 4.24 -25.96
N GLY A 62 -27.83 2.99 -26.40
CA GLY A 62 -28.67 2.42 -27.45
C GLY A 62 -28.37 2.90 -28.88
N LYS A 63 -27.38 3.78 -29.10
CA LYS A 63 -26.98 4.26 -30.46
C LYS A 63 -26.51 3.13 -31.37
N TYR A 64 -25.70 2.23 -30.82
CA TYR A 64 -25.20 1.06 -31.54
C TYR A 64 -25.87 -0.19 -30.98
N GLN A 65 -26.60 -0.90 -31.83
CA GLN A 65 -27.28 -2.14 -31.48
C GLN A 65 -26.95 -3.20 -32.53
N ARG A 66 -26.57 -4.39 -32.08
CA ARG A 66 -26.36 -5.59 -32.91
C ARG A 66 -25.27 -5.45 -33.99
N ILE A 67 -24.37 -4.47 -33.89
CA ILE A 67 -23.20 -4.35 -34.78
C ILE A 67 -22.12 -5.29 -34.26
N ARG A 68 -21.77 -6.31 -35.04
CA ARG A 68 -20.83 -7.38 -34.65
C ARG A 68 -19.36 -7.07 -34.91
N THR A 69 -19.03 -5.80 -35.16
CA THR A 69 -17.65 -5.38 -35.42
C THR A 69 -16.92 -5.19 -34.08
N PRO A 70 -15.95 -6.04 -33.72
CA PRO A 70 -15.19 -5.90 -32.49
C PRO A 70 -14.34 -4.62 -32.51
N GLY A 71 -14.15 -3.99 -31.35
CA GLY A 71 -13.23 -2.87 -31.18
C GLY A 71 -13.82 -1.49 -31.47
N VAL A 72 -15.09 -1.39 -31.89
CA VAL A 72 -15.77 -0.09 -32.03
C VAL A 72 -16.17 0.42 -30.64
N ILE A 73 -15.61 1.56 -30.25
CA ILE A 73 -15.95 2.26 -29.00
C ILE A 73 -16.98 3.35 -29.32
N CYS A 74 -18.07 3.39 -28.54
CA CYS A 74 -19.08 4.42 -28.73
C CYS A 74 -18.59 5.79 -28.26
N LYS A 75 -18.69 6.82 -29.12
CA LYS A 75 -18.29 8.21 -28.80
C LYS A 75 -19.10 8.86 -27.67
N HIS A 76 -20.32 8.41 -27.41
CA HIS A 76 -21.21 9.02 -26.41
C HIS A 76 -21.14 8.33 -25.04
N CYS A 77 -21.16 6.98 -25.02
CA CYS A 77 -21.18 6.21 -23.77
C CYS A 77 -19.80 5.67 -23.38
N GLY A 78 -18.81 5.71 -24.29
CA GLY A 78 -17.48 5.11 -24.07
C GLY A 78 -17.46 3.58 -24.01
N VAL A 79 -18.61 2.90 -24.13
CA VAL A 79 -18.69 1.42 -24.08
C VAL A 79 -18.13 0.82 -25.37
N ALA A 80 -17.21 -0.13 -25.21
CA ALA A 80 -16.70 -0.94 -26.30
C ALA A 80 -17.73 -2.02 -26.70
N LEU A 81 -18.06 -2.09 -27.99
CA LEU A 81 -18.92 -3.15 -28.53
C LEU A 81 -18.19 -4.50 -28.46
N ALA A 82 -18.74 -5.41 -27.66
CA ALA A 82 -18.21 -6.72 -27.37
C ALA A 82 -19.37 -7.67 -27.00
N PRO A 83 -19.17 -8.99 -26.98
CA PRO A 83 -20.12 -9.90 -26.36
C PRO A 83 -20.16 -9.67 -24.84
N ALA A 84 -21.32 -9.91 -24.22
CA ALA A 84 -21.52 -9.77 -22.78
C ALA A 84 -20.64 -10.74 -21.98
N SER A 85 -20.18 -11.84 -22.60
CA SER A 85 -19.23 -12.80 -22.00
C SER A 85 -17.93 -12.15 -21.50
N VAL A 86 -17.56 -11.00 -22.06
CA VAL A 86 -16.39 -10.22 -21.64
C VAL A 86 -16.53 -9.69 -20.20
N ARG A 87 -17.77 -9.55 -19.69
CA ARG A 87 -18.05 -9.17 -18.29
C ARG A 87 -17.65 -10.24 -17.27
N ARG A 88 -17.27 -11.44 -17.72
CA ARG A 88 -16.69 -12.49 -16.88
C ARG A 88 -15.16 -12.43 -16.79
N SER A 89 -14.50 -11.79 -17.74
CA SER A 89 -13.04 -11.75 -17.83
C SER A 89 -12.42 -10.39 -17.51
N ARG A 90 -13.11 -9.28 -17.79
CA ARG A 90 -12.58 -7.93 -17.53
C ARG A 90 -12.59 -7.58 -16.05
N MET A 91 -11.44 -7.16 -15.55
CA MET A 91 -11.27 -6.65 -14.19
C MET A 91 -11.30 -5.12 -14.17
N GLY A 92 -11.76 -4.56 -13.05
CA GLY A 92 -11.62 -3.15 -12.72
C GLY A 92 -10.54 -2.97 -11.66
N HIS A 93 -10.22 -1.73 -11.31
CA HIS A 93 -9.42 -1.44 -10.12
C HIS A 93 -9.99 -0.22 -9.39
N ILE A 94 -9.63 -0.08 -8.12
CA ILE A 94 -9.88 1.09 -7.29
C ILE A 94 -8.51 1.64 -6.90
N GLU A 95 -8.24 2.89 -7.23
CA GLU A 95 -7.04 3.57 -6.75
C GLU A 95 -7.28 4.02 -5.30
N LEU A 96 -6.43 3.58 -4.38
CA LEU A 96 -6.58 3.90 -2.97
C LEU A 96 -5.92 5.25 -2.67
N ALA A 97 -6.61 6.11 -1.93
CA ALA A 97 -6.09 7.40 -1.49
C ALA A 97 -4.82 7.25 -0.63
N VAL A 98 -4.79 6.18 0.17
CA VAL A 98 -3.71 5.82 1.08
C VAL A 98 -3.42 4.34 0.91
N PRO A 99 -2.15 3.91 0.84
CA PRO A 99 -1.80 2.50 0.71
C PRO A 99 -2.33 1.68 1.90
N ILE A 100 -2.70 0.43 1.64
CA ILE A 100 -3.25 -0.49 2.65
C ILE A 100 -2.40 -1.77 2.69
N ALA A 101 -2.04 -2.25 3.88
CA ALA A 101 -1.36 -3.53 4.02
C ALA A 101 -2.33 -4.70 3.75
N HIS A 102 -1.93 -5.65 2.92
CA HIS A 102 -2.78 -6.81 2.62
C HIS A 102 -2.97 -7.69 3.89
N PRO A 103 -4.22 -8.01 4.30
CA PRO A 103 -4.48 -8.68 5.57
C PRO A 103 -3.79 -10.03 5.75
N TRP A 104 -3.58 -10.81 4.69
CA TRP A 104 -2.88 -12.10 4.78
C TRP A 104 -1.44 -11.96 5.27
N TYR A 105 -0.68 -10.98 4.81
CA TYR A 105 0.73 -10.82 5.22
C TYR A 105 0.88 -10.26 6.63
N VAL A 106 -0.14 -9.53 7.10
CA VAL A 106 -0.27 -9.09 8.50
C VAL A 106 -0.61 -10.30 9.39
N ARG A 107 -1.64 -11.08 9.04
CA ARG A 107 -2.04 -12.28 9.82
C ARG A 107 -0.99 -13.37 9.84
N ASN A 108 -0.26 -13.56 8.74
CA ASN A 108 0.80 -14.58 8.65
C ASN A 108 2.13 -14.09 9.25
N HIS A 109 2.20 -12.88 9.82
CA HIS A 109 3.41 -12.28 10.39
C HIS A 109 4.60 -12.19 9.42
N THR A 110 4.32 -12.07 8.12
CA THR A 110 5.38 -12.04 7.09
C THR A 110 6.11 -10.71 7.10
N ILE A 111 5.34 -9.61 7.18
CA ILE A 111 5.88 -8.25 7.30
C ILE A 111 6.67 -8.10 8.61
N GLU A 112 6.14 -8.62 9.72
CA GLU A 112 6.80 -8.60 11.03
C GLU A 112 8.18 -9.27 10.98
N ARG A 113 8.26 -10.46 10.38
CA ARG A 113 9.52 -11.19 10.24
C ARG A 113 10.52 -10.41 9.39
N LEU A 114 10.12 -9.85 8.26
CA LEU A 114 11.03 -9.06 7.42
C LEU A 114 11.61 -7.86 8.20
N LEU A 115 10.73 -7.09 8.83
CA LEU A 115 11.10 -5.85 9.52
C LEU A 115 11.72 -6.06 10.90
N GLY A 116 11.59 -7.26 11.49
CA GLY A 116 12.02 -7.52 12.86
C GLY A 116 11.14 -6.82 13.92
N LEU A 117 9.93 -6.41 13.56
CA LEU A 117 8.98 -5.75 14.46
C LEU A 117 8.13 -6.76 15.21
N THR A 118 7.68 -6.40 16.41
CA THR A 118 6.67 -7.17 17.13
C THR A 118 5.27 -6.96 16.53
N SER A 119 4.37 -7.93 16.69
CA SER A 119 3.00 -7.83 16.17
C SER A 119 2.23 -6.65 16.78
N ARG A 120 2.51 -6.29 18.03
CA ARG A 120 1.94 -5.11 18.69
C ARG A 120 2.41 -3.82 18.04
N GLN A 121 3.70 -3.71 17.77
CA GLN A 121 4.29 -2.55 17.11
C GLN A 121 3.77 -2.38 15.68
N LEU A 122 3.74 -3.45 14.88
CA LEU A 122 3.21 -3.39 13.52
C LEU A 122 1.74 -2.97 13.51
N ARG A 123 0.92 -3.53 14.40
CA ARG A 123 -0.50 -3.18 14.50
C ARG A 123 -0.70 -1.73 14.95
N ALA A 124 0.04 -1.27 15.96
CA ALA A 124 -0.03 0.13 16.41
C ALA A 124 0.37 1.11 15.29
N LEU A 125 1.35 0.74 14.46
CA LEU A 125 1.74 1.52 13.29
C LEU A 125 0.64 1.54 12.21
N LEU A 126 0.01 0.41 11.92
CA LEU A 126 -1.09 0.31 10.95
C LEU A 126 -2.39 0.99 11.42
N ASP A 127 -2.65 0.98 12.73
CA ASP A 127 -3.81 1.61 13.38
C ASP A 127 -3.59 3.12 13.65
N TYR A 128 -2.52 3.72 13.10
CA TYR A 128 -2.17 5.16 13.22
C TYR A 128 -1.91 5.65 14.66
N GLN A 129 -1.50 4.77 15.57
CA GLN A 129 -1.16 5.13 16.96
C GLN A 129 0.31 5.52 17.14
N CYS A 130 1.18 4.99 16.28
CA CYS A 130 2.61 5.25 16.29
C CYS A 130 3.10 5.85 14.97
N TYR A 131 4.25 6.51 15.04
CA TYR A 131 5.01 7.06 13.92
C TYR A 131 6.34 6.31 13.81
N LEU A 132 6.75 6.05 12.58
CA LEU A 132 8.02 5.44 12.25
C LEU A 132 8.99 6.53 11.79
N VAL A 133 10.20 6.53 12.36
CA VAL A 133 11.29 7.39 11.92
C VAL A 133 11.89 6.85 10.62
N LEU A 134 11.77 7.59 9.52
CA LEU A 134 12.33 7.21 8.22
C LEU A 134 13.73 7.79 8.01
N SER A 135 13.89 9.09 8.28
CA SER A 135 15.19 9.76 8.16
C SER A 135 15.36 10.83 9.21
N ILE A 136 16.61 11.00 9.65
CA ILE A 136 17.02 12.01 10.61
C ILE A 136 18.00 12.93 9.88
N ASN A 137 17.75 14.24 9.94
CA ASN A 137 18.66 15.23 9.37
C ASN A 137 19.78 15.53 10.38
N GLU A 138 20.88 14.78 10.28
CA GLU A 138 22.02 14.89 11.21
C GLU A 138 22.58 16.33 11.30
N GLU A 139 22.63 17.06 10.19
CA GLU A 139 23.15 18.44 10.14
C GLU A 139 22.35 19.44 10.99
N LYS A 140 21.03 19.24 11.07
CA LYS A 140 20.14 20.10 11.88
C LYS A 140 20.16 19.64 13.33
N CYS A 141 20.21 18.33 13.56
CA CYS A 141 20.27 17.74 14.90
C CYS A 141 21.57 18.10 15.64
N GLY A 142 22.70 18.25 14.94
CA GLY A 142 23.95 18.71 15.54
C GLY A 142 23.98 20.20 15.92
N LYS A 143 23.08 21.02 15.34
CA LYS A 143 23.01 22.48 15.56
C LYS A 143 21.93 22.91 16.53
N SER A 144 21.07 22.00 17.00
CA SER A 144 20.03 22.30 17.97
C SER A 144 20.62 22.47 19.37
N THR A 145 21.22 23.63 19.66
CA THR A 145 21.57 24.00 21.04
C THR A 145 20.31 24.39 21.80
N LEU A 146 20.02 23.68 22.89
CA LEU A 146 18.94 24.02 23.80
C LEU A 146 19.23 25.35 24.52
N PRO A 147 18.24 26.24 24.72
CA PRO A 147 18.39 27.39 25.59
C PRO A 147 18.60 26.95 27.04
N GLU A 148 19.44 27.67 27.80
CA GLU A 148 19.79 27.31 29.19
C GLU A 148 18.57 27.22 30.14
N LYS A 149 17.49 27.94 29.81
CA LYS A 149 16.19 27.92 30.51
C LYS A 149 15.18 26.94 29.92
N ALA A 150 15.62 25.81 29.35
CA ALA A 150 14.72 24.78 28.86
C ALA A 150 14.01 24.05 30.02
N SER A 151 12.71 23.82 29.84
CA SER A 151 11.89 23.00 30.74
C SER A 151 12.39 21.55 30.76
N GLU A 152 12.12 20.80 31.84
CA GLU A 152 12.53 19.39 31.96
C GLU A 152 11.98 18.52 30.82
N GLN A 153 10.78 18.84 30.33
CA GLN A 153 10.16 18.19 29.19
C GLN A 153 10.96 18.40 27.89
N GLU A 154 11.46 19.61 27.65
CA GLU A 154 12.27 19.92 26.46
C GLU A 154 13.63 19.21 26.50
N ARG A 155 14.24 19.12 27.69
CA ARG A 155 15.47 18.34 27.88
C ARG A 155 15.23 16.86 27.61
N THR A 156 14.08 16.34 28.01
CA THR A 156 13.68 14.94 27.76
C THR A 156 13.47 14.69 26.27
N LEU A 157 12.76 15.58 25.56
CA LEU A 157 12.56 15.50 24.11
C LEU A 157 13.87 15.60 23.32
N HIS A 158 14.77 16.48 23.73
CA HIS A 158 16.09 16.60 23.11
C HIS A 158 16.97 15.37 23.36
N ARG A 159 16.87 14.77 24.55
CA ARG A 159 17.56 13.50 24.84
C ARG A 159 17.02 12.39 23.95
N LEU A 160 15.70 12.29 23.81
CA LEU A 160 15.06 11.33 22.90
C LEU A 160 15.55 11.53 21.47
N LEU A 161 15.58 12.78 21.00
CA LEU A 161 16.13 13.16 19.69
C LEU A 161 17.51 12.58 19.42
N LEU A 162 18.45 12.73 20.35
CA LEU A 162 19.82 12.24 20.21
C LEU A 162 19.91 10.71 20.22
N THR A 163 18.94 10.01 20.82
CA THR A 163 18.91 8.55 20.88
C THR A 163 18.24 7.90 19.68
N LEU A 164 17.44 8.65 18.92
CA LEU A 164 16.63 8.10 17.84
C LEU A 164 17.49 7.61 16.67
N LYS A 165 17.09 6.46 16.13
CA LYS A 165 17.64 5.89 14.89
C LYS A 165 16.55 5.71 13.85
N PRO A 166 16.90 5.68 12.55
CA PRO A 166 15.97 5.27 11.51
C PRO A 166 15.43 3.86 11.80
N GLY A 167 14.12 3.70 11.76
CA GLY A 167 13.42 2.45 12.11
C GLY A 167 12.81 2.43 13.52
N ASP A 168 13.12 3.41 14.37
CA ASP A 168 12.50 3.51 15.69
C ASP A 168 11.02 3.95 15.59
N LEU A 169 10.23 3.48 16.56
CA LEU A 169 8.82 3.80 16.68
C LEU A 169 8.59 4.79 17.81
N LEU A 170 7.83 5.83 17.51
CA LEU A 170 7.44 6.87 18.46
C LEU A 170 5.93 6.90 18.60
N GLU A 171 5.45 7.15 19.81
CA GLU A 171 4.03 7.36 20.06
C GLU A 171 3.57 8.73 19.53
N ALA A 172 2.27 8.85 19.25
CA ALA A 172 1.70 10.08 18.68
C ALA A 172 1.93 11.32 19.54
N GLU A 173 1.89 11.19 20.88
CA GLU A 173 2.11 12.31 21.80
C GLU A 173 3.53 12.86 21.69
N HIS A 174 4.53 11.97 21.74
CA HIS A 174 5.93 12.31 21.57
C HIS A 174 6.21 12.91 20.18
N TYR A 175 5.57 12.39 19.14
CA TYR A 175 5.68 12.95 17.79
C TYR A 175 5.14 14.38 17.71
N HIS A 176 3.95 14.66 18.25
CA HIS A 176 3.38 16.02 18.22
C HIS A 176 4.22 17.01 19.03
N ALA A 177 4.72 16.59 20.19
CA ALA A 177 5.62 17.40 21.00
C ALA A 177 6.92 17.72 20.26
N HIS A 178 7.50 16.70 19.60
CA HIS A 178 8.69 16.85 18.78
C HIS A 178 8.46 17.76 17.57
N ALA A 179 7.40 17.52 16.79
CA ALA A 179 7.08 18.29 15.59
C ALA A 179 6.81 19.78 15.88
N SER A 180 6.26 20.08 17.05
CA SER A 180 6.01 21.46 17.49
C SER A 180 7.28 22.23 17.85
N ARG A 181 8.33 21.53 18.32
CA ARG A 181 9.56 22.15 18.84
C ARG A 181 10.72 22.10 17.86
N PHE A 182 10.88 20.99 17.16
CA PHE A 182 11.97 20.72 16.25
C PHE A 182 11.43 20.45 14.84
N PRO A 183 10.87 21.46 14.16
CA PRO A 183 10.44 21.31 12.79
C PRO A 183 11.65 20.92 11.92
N ASP A 184 11.42 20.01 10.96
CA ASP A 184 12.39 19.53 9.97
C ASP A 184 13.62 18.76 10.49
N HIS A 185 13.67 18.36 11.76
CA HIS A 185 14.80 17.57 12.27
C HIS A 185 14.67 16.09 11.93
N VAL A 186 13.44 15.58 11.98
CA VAL A 186 13.15 14.16 11.75
C VAL A 186 11.97 14.03 10.80
N TYR A 187 12.12 13.18 9.80
CA TYR A 187 11.05 12.79 8.90
C TYR A 187 10.42 11.49 9.39
N MET A 188 9.15 11.59 9.79
CA MET A 188 8.39 10.44 10.30
C MET A 188 7.12 10.25 9.47
N LYS A 189 6.71 8.99 9.30
CA LYS A 189 5.43 8.63 8.68
C LYS A 189 4.69 7.63 9.56
N THR A 190 3.39 7.51 9.33
CA THR A 190 2.53 6.53 10.02
C THR A 190 1.75 5.68 9.01
N GLY A 191 1.06 4.65 9.49
CA GLY A 191 0.24 3.77 8.68
C GLY A 191 1.04 2.84 7.76
N ALA A 192 0.33 2.27 6.78
CA ALA A 192 0.95 1.36 5.81
C ALA A 192 1.90 2.08 4.84
N GLU A 193 1.80 3.40 4.68
CA GLU A 193 2.75 4.17 3.87
C GLU A 193 4.15 4.12 4.49
N ALA A 194 4.26 4.24 5.82
CA ALA A 194 5.52 4.12 6.54
C ALA A 194 6.16 2.73 6.33
N VAL A 195 5.35 1.68 6.47
CA VAL A 195 5.78 0.29 6.23
C VAL A 195 6.27 0.10 4.79
N CYS A 196 5.61 0.72 3.81
CA CYS A 196 6.00 0.65 2.40
C CYS A 196 7.39 1.25 2.17
N ASN A 197 7.64 2.44 2.70
CA ASN A 197 8.94 3.09 2.57
C ASN A 197 10.05 2.26 3.24
N LEU A 198 9.79 1.65 4.41
CA LEU A 198 10.75 0.79 5.09
C LEU A 198 11.05 -0.48 4.26
N LEU A 199 10.01 -1.13 3.71
CA LEU A 199 10.18 -2.31 2.85
C LEU A 199 10.93 -1.99 1.55
N GLN A 200 10.81 -0.77 1.03
CA GLN A 200 11.54 -0.31 -0.15
C GLN A 200 13.01 -0.03 0.13
N SER A 201 13.34 0.46 1.34
CA SER A 201 14.74 0.71 1.74
C SER A 201 15.50 -0.54 2.17
N LEU A 202 14.82 -1.70 2.24
CA LEU A 202 15.39 -2.92 2.80
C LEU A 202 16.21 -3.69 1.76
N ASP A 203 17.49 -3.89 2.05
CA ASP A 203 18.38 -4.77 1.27
C ASP A 203 18.26 -6.22 1.78
N LEU A 204 17.71 -7.10 0.94
CA LEU A 204 17.47 -8.50 1.25
C LEU A 204 18.77 -9.30 1.34
N ASP A 205 19.80 -8.94 0.56
CA ASP A 205 21.05 -9.69 0.53
C ASP A 205 21.90 -9.41 1.76
N ALA A 206 22.04 -8.14 2.13
CA ALA A 206 22.71 -7.72 3.36
C ALA A 206 22.02 -8.32 4.61
N LEU A 207 20.68 -8.26 4.65
CA LEU A 207 19.91 -8.80 5.77
C LEU A 207 20.01 -10.33 5.86
N ALA A 208 20.05 -11.04 4.73
CA ALA A 208 20.29 -12.48 4.74
C ALA A 208 21.71 -12.83 5.24
N GLY A 209 22.72 -12.02 4.92
CA GLY A 209 24.07 -12.16 5.46
C GLY A 209 24.09 -12.03 6.98
N GLN A 210 23.54 -10.93 7.50
CA GLN A 210 23.46 -10.65 8.93
C GLN A 210 22.74 -11.76 9.72
N LEU A 211 21.65 -12.31 9.17
CA LEU A 211 20.90 -13.38 9.83
C LEU A 211 21.65 -14.72 9.84
N ARG A 212 22.46 -15.01 8.81
CA ARG A 212 23.31 -16.21 8.78
C ARG A 212 24.44 -16.10 9.80
N GLU A 213 25.08 -14.94 9.87
CA GLU A 213 26.11 -14.67 10.89
C GLU A 213 25.54 -14.77 12.30
N ALA A 214 24.36 -14.20 12.54
CA ALA A 214 23.66 -14.31 13.83
C ALA A 214 23.35 -15.76 14.24
N LEU A 215 23.03 -16.63 13.28
CA LEU A 215 22.81 -18.07 13.53
C LEU A 215 24.11 -18.83 13.78
N GLN A 216 25.24 -18.36 13.25
CA GLN A 216 26.56 -18.97 13.50
C GLN A 216 27.13 -18.52 14.85
N SER A 217 26.89 -17.28 15.26
CA SER A 217 27.35 -16.75 16.55
C SER A 217 26.58 -17.30 17.75
N SER A 218 25.30 -17.64 17.56
CA SER A 218 24.47 -18.17 18.63
C SER A 218 24.63 -19.68 18.75
N GLU A 219 25.15 -20.16 19.89
CA GLU A 219 25.29 -21.60 20.18
C GLU A 219 23.94 -22.33 20.17
N THR A 220 22.87 -21.64 20.59
CA THR A 220 21.49 -22.10 20.45
C THR A 220 20.83 -21.45 19.25
N GLN A 221 20.37 -22.27 18.30
CA GLN A 221 19.65 -21.81 17.11
C GLN A 221 18.32 -21.18 17.49
N ASP A 222 18.24 -19.85 17.44
CA ASP A 222 17.02 -19.12 17.77
C ASP A 222 15.92 -19.38 16.73
N PRO A 223 14.77 -19.96 17.11
CA PRO A 223 13.70 -20.29 16.15
C PRO A 223 13.10 -19.05 15.49
N LYS A 224 13.23 -17.87 16.11
CA LYS A 224 12.79 -16.59 15.54
C LYS A 224 13.68 -16.18 14.36
N VAL A 225 15.00 -16.31 14.51
CA VAL A 225 15.98 -15.94 13.48
C VAL A 225 15.87 -16.90 12.30
N LEU A 226 15.70 -18.21 12.55
CA LEU A 226 15.45 -19.21 11.50
C LEU A 226 14.20 -18.90 10.68
N LYS A 227 13.06 -18.64 11.34
CA LYS A 227 11.80 -18.28 10.65
C LYS A 227 11.94 -16.98 9.85
N ARG A 228 12.72 -16.02 10.35
CA ARG A 228 13.00 -14.77 9.66
C ARG A 228 13.85 -15.00 8.41
N LEU A 229 14.95 -15.75 8.54
CA LEU A 229 15.82 -16.10 7.41
C LEU A 229 15.04 -16.83 6.31
N HIS A 230 14.16 -17.77 6.67
CA HIS A 230 13.34 -18.49 5.71
C HIS A 230 12.48 -17.57 4.82
N VAL A 231 11.86 -16.54 5.41
CA VAL A 231 11.07 -15.57 4.64
C VAL A 231 11.96 -14.76 3.70
N VAL A 232 13.12 -14.32 4.18
CA VAL A 232 14.06 -13.50 3.39
C VAL A 232 14.61 -14.29 2.20
N GLU A 233 14.98 -15.55 2.42
CA GLU A 233 15.44 -16.43 1.36
C GLU A 233 14.34 -16.74 0.35
N ALA A 234 13.08 -16.89 0.78
CA ALA A 234 11.95 -17.06 -0.13
C ALA A 234 11.74 -15.83 -1.04
N PHE A 235 11.89 -14.62 -0.49
CA PHE A 235 11.84 -13.39 -1.30
C PHE A 235 13.03 -13.28 -2.27
N ARG A 236 14.23 -13.66 -1.82
CA ARG A 236 15.41 -13.68 -2.68
C ARG A 236 15.29 -14.69 -3.83
N ALA A 237 14.79 -15.89 -3.53
CA ALA A 237 14.58 -16.94 -4.54
C ALA A 237 13.48 -16.59 -5.55
N SER A 238 12.45 -15.85 -5.12
CA SER A 238 11.34 -15.43 -5.99
C SER A 238 11.64 -14.16 -6.79
N GLY A 239 12.64 -13.36 -6.38
CA GLY A 239 12.96 -12.07 -7.01
C GLY A 239 11.84 -11.03 -6.91
N GLN A 240 10.90 -11.21 -5.98
CA GLN A 240 9.76 -10.32 -5.80
C GLN A 240 10.06 -9.22 -4.79
N ASN A 241 9.54 -8.03 -5.05
CA ASN A 241 9.70 -6.91 -4.13
C ASN A 241 8.73 -7.04 -2.94
N PRO A 242 9.23 -7.03 -1.68
CA PRO A 242 8.39 -7.11 -0.48
C PRO A 242 7.36 -5.97 -0.38
N ALA A 243 7.64 -4.82 -0.99
CA ALA A 243 6.76 -3.66 -1.02
C ALA A 243 5.39 -3.95 -1.65
N TRP A 244 5.28 -4.97 -2.52
CA TRP A 244 4.02 -5.36 -3.17
C TRP A 244 3.00 -5.99 -2.19
N MET A 245 3.40 -6.31 -0.95
CA MET A 245 2.45 -6.69 0.10
C MET A 245 1.54 -5.53 0.53
N ILE A 246 1.90 -4.30 0.17
CA ILE A 246 1.13 -3.09 0.44
C ILE A 246 0.47 -2.65 -0.86
N LEU A 247 -0.85 -2.57 -0.82
CA LEU A 247 -1.69 -2.29 -1.96
C LEU A 247 -1.89 -0.77 -2.10
N SER A 248 -1.48 -0.23 -3.24
CA SER A 248 -1.87 1.12 -3.68
C SER A 248 -3.12 1.09 -4.57
N ALA A 249 -3.32 -0.02 -5.29
CA ALA A 249 -4.49 -0.26 -6.13
C ALA A 249 -5.15 -1.59 -5.72
N LEU A 250 -6.48 -1.59 -5.64
CA LEU A 250 -7.26 -2.78 -5.30
C LEU A 250 -7.99 -3.30 -6.55
N PRO A 251 -7.77 -4.56 -6.98
CA PRO A 251 -8.50 -5.12 -8.11
C PRO A 251 -9.98 -5.35 -7.76
N VAL A 252 -10.85 -5.04 -8.73
CA VAL A 252 -12.29 -5.29 -8.68
C VAL A 252 -12.64 -6.49 -9.55
N LEU A 253 -13.28 -7.49 -8.94
CA LEU A 253 -13.70 -8.68 -9.67
C LEU A 253 -14.69 -8.34 -10.80
N PRO A 254 -14.69 -9.12 -11.90
CA PRO A 254 -15.69 -9.02 -12.95
C PRO A 254 -17.12 -9.18 -12.41
N PRO A 255 -18.11 -8.43 -12.91
CA PRO A 255 -19.47 -8.39 -12.36
C PRO A 255 -20.23 -9.72 -12.47
N GLU A 256 -19.94 -10.55 -13.48
CA GLU A 256 -20.56 -11.89 -13.60
C GLU A 256 -20.16 -12.85 -12.47
N LEU A 257 -19.01 -12.61 -11.81
CA LEU A 257 -18.59 -13.38 -10.64
C LEU A 257 -19.20 -12.83 -9.34
N ARG A 258 -19.90 -11.69 -9.39
CA ARG A 258 -20.56 -11.01 -8.27
C ARG A 258 -21.93 -10.47 -8.69
N PRO A 259 -22.86 -11.33 -9.15
CA PRO A 259 -24.11 -10.89 -9.75
C PRO A 259 -25.01 -10.15 -8.75
N VAL A 260 -25.85 -9.30 -9.32
CA VAL A 260 -27.01 -8.69 -8.65
C VAL A 260 -28.25 -9.24 -9.34
N LEU A 261 -29.13 -9.84 -8.57
CA LEU A 261 -30.34 -10.51 -9.05
C LEU A 261 -31.57 -9.68 -8.70
N LEU A 262 -32.49 -9.57 -9.65
CA LEU A 262 -33.82 -9.03 -9.42
C LEU A 262 -34.73 -10.19 -9.02
N LEU A 263 -35.34 -10.09 -7.85
CA LEU A 263 -36.32 -11.06 -7.35
C LEU A 263 -37.74 -10.60 -7.70
N ASP A 264 -38.67 -11.54 -7.64
CA ASP A 264 -40.10 -11.24 -7.75
C ASP A 264 -40.53 -10.25 -6.66
N GLY A 265 -41.29 -9.24 -7.08
CA GLY A 265 -41.70 -8.11 -6.23
C GLY A 265 -40.73 -6.93 -6.20
N GLY A 266 -39.79 -6.83 -7.16
CA GLY A 266 -38.92 -5.66 -7.33
C GLY A 266 -37.81 -5.53 -6.28
N ARG A 267 -37.59 -6.58 -5.48
CA ARG A 267 -36.46 -6.65 -4.54
C ARG A 267 -35.17 -6.98 -5.28
N ILE A 268 -34.07 -6.43 -4.81
CA ILE A 268 -32.75 -6.64 -5.39
C ILE A 268 -31.92 -7.47 -4.39
N ALA A 269 -31.39 -8.59 -4.84
CA ALA A 269 -30.44 -9.39 -4.09
C ALA A 269 -29.02 -9.14 -4.64
N SER A 270 -28.13 -8.62 -3.80
CA SER A 270 -26.72 -8.40 -4.13
C SER A 270 -25.85 -9.48 -3.49
N SER A 271 -24.73 -9.80 -4.14
CA SER A 271 -23.64 -10.57 -3.52
C SER A 271 -22.95 -9.75 -2.41
N ASP A 272 -22.58 -10.37 -1.29
CA ASP A 272 -21.86 -9.72 -0.16
C ASP A 272 -20.59 -8.98 -0.59
N LEU A 273 -19.91 -9.48 -1.63
CA LEU A 273 -18.73 -8.84 -2.21
C LEU A 273 -19.02 -7.41 -2.69
N ASN A 274 -20.21 -7.17 -3.26
CA ASN A 274 -20.59 -5.85 -3.73
C ASN A 274 -20.71 -4.89 -2.53
N ASP A 275 -21.30 -5.31 -1.42
CA ASP A 275 -21.42 -4.50 -0.22
C ASP A 275 -20.04 -4.16 0.38
N LEU A 276 -19.10 -5.10 0.36
CA LEU A 276 -17.72 -4.87 0.77
C LEU A 276 -17.02 -3.85 -0.15
N TYR A 277 -17.18 -3.98 -1.47
CA TYR A 277 -16.65 -2.99 -2.42
C TYR A 277 -17.25 -1.61 -2.22
N CYS A 278 -18.57 -1.51 -2.03
CA CYS A 278 -19.26 -0.25 -1.72
C CYS A 278 -18.68 0.40 -0.45
N ARG A 279 -18.43 -0.38 0.61
CA ARG A 279 -17.83 0.14 1.84
C ARG A 279 -16.41 0.67 1.63
N VAL A 280 -15.60 -0.04 0.83
CA VAL A 280 -14.24 0.42 0.49
C VAL A 280 -14.31 1.72 -0.29
N LEU A 281 -15.16 1.80 -1.31
CA LEU A 281 -15.34 2.99 -2.13
C LEU A 281 -15.84 4.18 -1.31
N HIS A 282 -16.89 4.01 -0.49
CA HIS A 282 -17.38 5.08 0.38
C HIS A 282 -16.29 5.66 1.29
N ARG A 283 -15.45 4.79 1.88
CA ARG A 283 -14.35 5.23 2.74
C ARG A 283 -13.25 5.92 1.95
N ASN A 284 -12.91 5.39 0.77
CA ASN A 284 -11.89 5.94 -0.09
C ASN A 284 -12.28 7.33 -0.62
N THR A 285 -13.50 7.48 -1.13
CA THR A 285 -14.03 8.76 -1.60
C THR A 285 -14.11 9.78 -0.46
N ARG A 286 -14.59 9.37 0.71
CA ARG A 286 -14.58 10.22 1.91
C ARG A 286 -13.16 10.69 2.28
N LEU A 287 -12.18 9.79 2.20
CA LEU A 287 -10.79 10.11 2.49
C LEU A 287 -10.19 11.05 1.43
N HIS A 288 -10.48 10.84 0.14
CA HIS A 288 -10.06 11.76 -0.92
C HIS A 288 -10.61 13.17 -0.69
N HIS A 289 -11.90 13.32 -0.40
CA HIS A 289 -12.49 14.62 -0.07
C HIS A 289 -11.85 15.24 1.17
N PHE A 290 -11.62 14.45 2.22
CA PHE A 290 -10.93 14.91 3.42
C PHE A 290 -9.53 15.46 3.08
N LEU A 291 -8.72 14.72 2.34
CA LEU A 291 -7.37 15.13 1.95
C LEU A 291 -7.39 16.38 1.05
N GLN A 292 -8.33 16.48 0.11
CA GLN A 292 -8.48 17.66 -0.76
C GLN A 292 -8.87 18.92 0.02
N HIS A 293 -9.82 18.82 0.96
CA HIS A 293 -10.22 19.94 1.81
C HIS A 293 -9.08 20.42 2.73
N HIS A 294 -8.33 19.48 3.33
CA HIS A 294 -7.21 19.83 4.21
C HIS A 294 -5.96 20.30 3.46
N ALA A 295 -5.78 19.93 2.19
CA ALA A 295 -4.73 20.50 1.34
C ALA A 295 -4.97 21.99 1.01
N GLN A 296 -6.23 22.44 0.97
CA GLN A 296 -6.60 23.83 0.67
C GLN A 296 -6.56 24.77 1.88
N LYS A 297 -6.60 24.22 3.10
CA LYS A 297 -6.45 24.99 4.35
C LYS A 297 -5.37 24.32 5.19
N PRO A 298 -4.10 24.77 5.12
CA PRO A 298 -3.06 24.25 6.00
C PRO A 298 -3.39 24.70 7.43
N CYS A 299 -4.15 23.89 8.14
CA CYS A 299 -4.24 24.00 9.59
C CYS A 299 -2.84 23.63 10.13
N SER A 300 -2.31 24.47 11.00
CA SER A 300 -0.93 24.45 11.54
C SER A 300 -0.49 23.12 12.19
N ILE A 301 -1.41 22.17 12.34
CA ILE A 301 -1.24 20.92 13.09
C ILE A 301 -0.96 19.71 12.16
N MET A 302 -1.23 19.79 10.84
CA MET A 302 -1.11 18.62 9.94
C MET A 302 -0.21 18.82 8.71
N SER A 303 0.34 20.02 8.48
CA SER A 303 1.15 20.31 7.28
C SER A 303 2.48 19.54 7.22
N ALA A 304 3.01 19.11 8.37
CA ALA A 304 4.26 18.36 8.44
C ALA A 304 4.11 16.85 8.11
N ALA A 305 2.94 16.26 8.36
CA ALA A 305 2.74 14.80 8.23
C ALA A 305 2.37 14.33 6.81
N TYR A 306 1.82 15.22 5.97
CA TYR A 306 1.31 14.90 4.63
C TYR A 306 1.81 15.85 3.54
N SER A 307 3.03 16.37 3.68
CA SER A 307 3.70 16.98 2.52
C SER A 307 4.08 15.86 1.55
N LYS A 308 3.48 15.86 0.34
CA LYS A 308 3.96 15.11 -0.84
C LYS A 308 5.34 15.61 -1.31
N LYS A 309 6.23 16.01 -0.40
CA LYS A 309 7.63 16.18 -0.74
C LYS A 309 8.18 14.77 -0.95
N PRO A 310 8.78 14.48 -2.12
CA PRO A 310 9.55 13.25 -2.26
C PRO A 310 10.57 13.22 -1.12
N ALA A 311 10.73 12.06 -0.48
CA ALA A 311 11.83 11.87 0.46
C ALA A 311 13.12 12.35 -0.21
N PRO A 312 14.02 13.08 0.47
CA PRO A 312 15.32 13.37 -0.10
C PRO A 312 15.95 12.05 -0.56
N PRO A 313 16.66 12.03 -1.71
CA PRO A 313 17.25 10.81 -2.22
C PRO A 313 18.12 10.18 -1.12
N PHE A 314 17.88 8.91 -0.85
CA PHE A 314 18.69 8.11 0.07
C PHE A 314 20.16 8.19 -0.38
N SER A 315 20.99 8.96 0.32
CA SER A 315 22.41 8.68 0.33
C SER A 315 22.56 7.33 1.00
N ILE A 316 22.96 6.31 0.24
CA ILE A 316 23.38 5.01 0.76
C ILE A 316 24.54 5.29 1.71
N MET A 317 24.24 5.47 2.99
CA MET A 317 25.24 5.53 4.02
C MET A 317 25.76 4.11 4.14
N ARG A 318 26.87 3.83 3.44
CA ARG A 318 27.71 2.67 3.72
C ARG A 318 27.89 2.66 5.23
N MET A 319 27.40 1.61 5.90
CA MET A 319 27.82 1.34 7.26
C MET A 319 29.33 1.20 7.21
N HIS A 320 30.04 2.25 7.61
CA HIS A 320 31.46 2.19 7.91
C HIS A 320 31.59 1.24 9.10
N THR A 321 31.87 -0.03 8.81
CA THR A 321 32.45 -0.92 9.78
C THR A 321 33.80 -0.34 10.14
N ASN A 322 33.98 0.00 11.42
CA ASN A 322 35.26 0.36 11.99
C ASN A 322 36.24 -0.81 11.77
N SER A 323 37.03 -0.71 10.72
CA SER A 323 38.25 -1.48 10.53
C SER A 323 39.42 -0.49 10.56
N SER A 324 39.88 -0.21 11.77
CA SER A 324 41.19 0.38 11.98
C SER A 324 41.81 -0.33 13.17
N LEU A 325 43.04 -0.82 12.94
CA LEU A 325 43.99 -1.44 13.88
C LEU A 325 43.98 -2.97 13.89
N LEU A 326 44.70 -3.57 12.93
CA LEU A 326 45.84 -4.43 13.24
C LEU A 326 46.95 -4.21 12.19
N HIS A 327 48.11 -3.81 12.70
CA HIS A 327 49.41 -3.65 12.03
C HIS A 327 49.82 -4.93 11.25
N THR A 328 50.65 -4.89 10.21
CA THR A 328 52.11 -4.84 10.34
C THR A 328 52.79 -4.88 8.96
N THR A 329 53.79 -4.03 8.80
CA THR A 329 55.10 -4.30 8.19
C THR A 329 55.40 -5.75 7.76
N THR A 330 55.72 -6.00 6.49
CA THR A 330 57.07 -6.42 6.01
C THR A 330 57.09 -6.88 4.55
N ARG A 331 58.13 -6.42 3.84
CA ARG A 331 58.74 -6.85 2.56
C ARG A 331 58.01 -6.62 1.25
#